data_AF-A0A945ZM64-F1
#
_entry.id   AF-A0A945ZM64-F1
#
_cell.length_a   1.000
_cell.length_b   1.000
_cell.length_c   1.000
_cell.angle_alpha   90.00
_cell.angle_beta   90.00
_cell.angle_gamma   90.00
#
_symmetry.space_group_name_H-M   'P 1'
#
loop_
_entity.id
_entity.type
_entity.pdbx_description
1 polymer ?
#
loop_
_entity_poly.entity_id
_entity_poly.type
_entity_poly.pdbx_seq_one_letter_code
_entity_poly.pdbx_strand_id
1 'polypeptide(L)' 'MIHFLIAIGLSLIPGITQACSTCYGASDAPATQGMNWAIITLLGVTGGMLASVGTMIIRLKNRAKNLTSKHKEL' A
#
# COMPACT_ATOMS: atom_id res chain seq x y z
N MET A 1 7.42 8.10 12.76
CA MET A 1 8.53 9.08 12.86
C MET A 1 9.87 8.48 12.43
N ILE A 2 10.28 7.30 12.93
CA ILE A 2 11.55 6.65 12.56
C ILE A 2 11.70 6.37 11.04
N HIS A 3 10.59 6.00 10.36
CA HIS A 3 10.56 5.75 8.91
C HIS A 3 10.89 6.98 8.05
N PHE A 4 10.53 8.18 8.53
CA PHE A 4 10.72 9.43 7.80
C PHE A 4 12.19 9.87 7.84
N LEU A 5 12.87 9.60 8.96
CA LEU A 5 14.29 9.89 9.15
C LEU A 5 15.18 8.93 8.33
N ILE A 6 14.79 7.66 8.23
CA ILE A 6 15.48 6.66 7.39
C ILE A 6 15.38 7.03 5.90
N ALA A 7 14.21 7.49 5.46
CA ALA A 7 13.99 7.93 4.07
C ALA A 7 14.85 9.15 3.68
N ILE A 8 15.01 10.12 4.58
CA ILE A 8 15.83 11.32 4.36
C ILE A 8 17.33 10.98 4.37
N GLY A 9 17.77 10.11 5.28
CA GLY A 9 19.18 9.67 5.34
C GLY A 9 19.63 8.87 4.12
N LEU A 10 18.73 8.08 3.52
CA LEU A 10 19.03 7.29 2.32
C LEU A 10 19.12 8.14 1.04
N SER A 11 18.53 9.33 1.02
CA SER A 11 18.48 10.19 -0.16
C SER A 11 19.78 10.99 -0.41
N LEU A 12 20.70 11.05 0.57
CA LEU A 12 21.94 11.84 0.49
C LEU A 12 23.13 11.08 -0.12
N ILE A 13 22.96 9.83 -0.52
CA ILE A 13 24.00 9.02 -1.17
C ILE A 13 23.64 8.92 -2.67
N PRO A 14 24.21 9.77 -3.54
CA PRO A 14 23.82 9.85 -4.96
C PRO A 14 24.17 8.61 -5.79
N GLY A 15 24.84 7.61 -5.20
CA GLY A 15 25.14 6.32 -5.84
C GLY A 15 24.04 5.25 -5.72
N ILE A 16 23.00 5.48 -4.91
CA ILE A 16 21.86 4.54 -4.71
C ILE A 16 20.53 5.08 -5.26
N THR A 17 20.44 6.38 -5.55
CA THR A 17 19.21 7.05 -6.03
C THR A 17 19.16 7.23 -7.54
N GLN A 18 20.28 7.04 -8.24
CA GLN A 18 20.27 6.67 -9.64
C GLN A 18 20.07 5.16 -9.67
N ALA A 19 18.83 4.72 -9.84
CA ALA A 19 18.55 3.32 -10.12
C ALA A 19 19.42 2.91 -11.32
N CYS A 20 20.51 2.19 -11.04
CA CYS A 20 21.38 1.66 -12.07
C CYS A 20 20.48 0.86 -13.03
N SER A 21 20.73 0.91 -14.34
CA SER A 21 19.99 0.09 -15.32
C SER A 21 20.06 -1.42 -15.01
N THR A 22 20.94 -1.83 -14.10
CA THR A 22 20.98 -3.16 -13.47
C THR A 22 19.95 -3.33 -12.32
N CYS A 23 19.64 -2.30 -11.53
CA CYS A 23 18.72 -2.36 -10.38
C CYS A 23 17.24 -2.13 -10.75
N TYR A 24 16.94 -1.39 -11.83
CA TYR A 24 15.56 -1.22 -12.34
C TYR A 24 15.32 -1.84 -13.73
N GLY A 25 16.38 -2.31 -14.41
CA GLY A 25 16.29 -2.77 -15.81
C GLY A 25 16.14 -1.59 -16.77
N ALA A 26 16.56 -1.74 -18.03
CA ALA A 26 16.10 -0.82 -19.08
C ALA A 26 14.56 -0.85 -19.12
N SER A 27 13.92 0.32 -19.09
CA SER A 27 12.45 0.43 -19.06
C SER A 27 11.77 -0.26 -20.26
N ASP A 28 12.53 -0.42 -21.34
CA ASP A 28 12.16 -0.98 -22.64
C ASP A 28 12.58 -2.47 -22.82
N ALA A 29 13.25 -3.07 -21.84
CA ALA A 29 13.60 -4.49 -21.91
C ALA A 29 12.41 -5.42 -21.61
N PRO A 30 12.28 -6.57 -22.28
CA PRO A 30 11.20 -7.55 -22.04
C PRO A 30 11.17 -8.08 -20.59
N ALA A 31 12.29 -8.05 -19.88
CA ALA A 31 12.36 -8.39 -18.45
C ALA A 31 11.60 -7.40 -17.55
N THR A 32 11.55 -6.12 -17.92
CA THR A 32 10.89 -5.05 -17.15
C THR A 32 9.38 -5.11 -17.26
N GLN A 33 8.86 -5.57 -18.40
CA GLN A 33 7.42 -5.77 -18.60
C GLN A 33 6.86 -6.75 -17.56
N GLY A 34 7.53 -7.91 -17.37
CA GLY A 34 7.12 -8.89 -16.35
C GLY A 34 7.16 -8.34 -14.93
N MET A 35 8.17 -7.52 -14.61
CA MET A 35 8.30 -6.89 -13.29
C MET A 35 7.18 -5.87 -13.00
N ASN A 36 6.78 -5.06 -13.98
CA ASN A 36 5.68 -4.09 -13.79
C ASN A 36 4.35 -4.80 -13.47
N TRP A 37 4.04 -5.88 -14.18
CA TRP A 37 2.86 -6.70 -13.89
C TRP A 37 2.91 -7.36 -12.50
N ALA A 38 4.10 -7.79 -12.06
CA ALA A 38 4.29 -8.31 -10.71
C ALA A 38 4.02 -7.24 -9.63
N ILE A 39 4.52 -6.02 -9.82
CA ILE A 39 4.28 -4.90 -8.90
C ILE A 39 2.78 -4.58 -8.82
N ILE A 40 2.09 -4.49 -9.95
CA ILE A 40 0.63 -4.24 -9.99
C ILE A 40 -0.12 -5.34 -9.22
N THR A 41 0.30 -6.59 -9.38
CA THR A 41 -0.32 -7.73 -8.67
C THR A 41 -0.11 -7.62 -7.16
N LEU A 42 1.12 -7.34 -6.71
CA LEU A 42 1.44 -7.18 -5.28
C LEU A 42 0.68 -6.01 -4.65
N LEU A 43 0.60 -4.88 -5.35
CA LEU A 43 -0.16 -3.71 -4.92
C LEU A 43 -1.66 -4.00 -4.89
N GLY A 44 -2.18 -4.71 -5.89
CA GLY A 44 -3.58 -5.12 -5.95
C GLY A 44 -3.98 -6.03 -4.79
N VAL A 45 -3.17 -7.05 -4.49
CA VAL A 45 -3.42 -7.98 -3.38
C VAL A 45 -3.31 -7.26 -2.04
N THR A 46 -2.25 -6.50 -1.82
CA THR A 46 -2.04 -5.77 -0.55
C THR A 46 -3.14 -4.74 -0.33
N GLY A 47 -3.46 -3.95 -1.37
CA GLY A 47 -4.55 -2.98 -1.34
C GLY A 47 -5.90 -3.65 -1.08
N GLY A 48 -6.16 -4.81 -1.70
CA GLY A 48 -7.35 -5.61 -1.47
C GLY A 48 -7.46 -6.09 -0.03
N MET A 49 -6.37 -6.57 0.58
CA MET A 49 -6.34 -6.97 1.99
C MET A 49 -6.69 -5.81 2.91
N LEU A 50 -6.06 -4.65 2.73
CA LEU A 50 -6.33 -3.47 3.55
C LEU A 50 -7.78 -2.97 3.37
N ALA A 51 -8.27 -2.93 2.13
CA ALA A 51 -9.64 -2.52 1.83
C ALA A 51 -10.68 -3.47 2.44
N SER A 52 -10.42 -4.77 2.43
CA SER A 52 -11.33 -5.78 3.00
C SER A 52 -11.51 -5.59 4.51
N VAL A 53 -10.41 -5.44 5.25
CA VAL A 53 -10.42 -5.21 6.71
C VAL A 53 -11.04 -3.85 7.04
N GLY A 54 -10.68 -2.81 6.28
CA GLY A 54 -11.27 -1.48 6.45
C GLY A 54 -12.80 -1.49 6.26
N THR A 55 -13.29 -2.20 5.25
CA THR A 55 -14.73 -2.34 4.98
C THR A 55 -15.43 -3.08 6.12
N MET A 56 -14.83 -4.16 6.64
CA MET A 56 -15.38 -4.92 7.75
C MET A 56 -15.56 -4.04 8.99
N ILE A 57 -14.56 -3.25 9.37
CA ILE A 57 -14.63 -2.33 10.52
C ILE A 57 -15.74 -1.29 10.33
N ILE A 58 -15.84 -0.70 9.13
CA ILE A 58 -16.89 0.30 8.83
C ILE A 58 -18.28 -0.33 8.94
N ARG A 59 -18.47 -1.54 8.41
CA ARG A 59 -19.75 -2.26 8.50
C ARG A 59 -20.13 -2.54 9.94
N LEU A 60 -19.19 -3.00 10.77
CA LEU A 60 -19.42 -3.24 12.20
C LEU A 60 -19.77 -1.96 12.95
N LYS A 61 -19.04 -0.86 12.71
CA LYS A 61 -19.34 0.46 13.29
C LYS A 61 -20.76 0.91 12.96
N ASN A 62 -21.15 0.82 11.69
CA ASN A 62 -22.48 1.24 11.26
C ASN A 62 -23.57 0.36 11.90
N ARG A 63 -23.35 -0.96 11.97
CA ARG A 63 -24.27 -1.87 12.66
C ARG A 63 -24.40 -1.55 14.14
N ALA A 64 -23.29 -1.32 14.84
CA ALA A 64 -23.29 -0.95 16.25
C ALA A 64 -24.08 0.34 16.51
N LYS A 65 -23.89 1.38 15.68
CA LYS A 65 -24.68 2.62 15.77
C LYS A 65 -26.18 2.37 15.65
N ASN A 66 -26.60 1.53 14.69
CA ASN A 66 -28.01 1.22 14.48
C ASN A 66 -28.63 0.39 15.64
N LEU A 67 -27.83 -0.45 16.29
CA LEU A 67 -28.27 -1.21 17.46
C LEU A 67 -28.41 -0.31 18.70
N THR A 68 -27.45 0.58 18.94
CA THR A 68 -27.54 1.57 20.03
C THR A 68 -28.70 2.55 19.83
N SER A 69 -28.96 3.01 18.60
CA SER A 69 -30.12 3.87 18.34
C SER A 69 -31.44 3.14 18.56
N LYS A 70 -31.55 1.86 18.18
CA LYS A 70 -32.74 1.04 18.48
C LYS A 70 -32.95 0.85 19.98
N HIS A 71 -31.89 0.69 20.78
CA HIS A 71 -32.02 0.57 22.24
C HIS A 71 -32.46 1.90 22.89
N LYS A 72 -32.17 3.05 22.28
CA LYS A 72 -32.57 4.37 22.80
C LYS A 72 -34.05 4.70 22.55
N GLU A 73 -34.70 4.01 21.62
CA GLU A 73 -36.14 4.18 21.31
C GLU A 73 -37.03 3.12 21.98
N LEU A 74 -36.46 2.17 22.72
CA LEU A 74 -37.14 1.16 23.53
C LEU A 74 -37.05 1.55 25.01
#